data_AF-A0A2S7XMY9-F1
#
_entry.id   AF-A0A2S7XMY9-F1
#
_cell.length_a   1.000
_cell.length_b   1.000
_cell.length_c   1.000
_cell.angle_alpha   90.00
_cell.angle_beta   90.00
_cell.angle_gamma   90.00
#
_symmetry.space_group_name_H-M   'P 1'
#
loop_
_entity.id
_entity.type
_entity.pdbx_description
1 polymer ?
#
loop_
_entity_poly.entity_id
_entity_poly.type
_entity_poly.pdbx_seq_one_letter_code
_entity_poly.pdbx_strand_id
1 'polypeptide(L)'
;MDQRFLNSQVFLLWITDDLLPKLPANCVLVMDNATFHKRQDIQQKIKASGHILEYLPPYSPDLNPIEHYWSKAKAIRKKNHCTVDALFACNL
;
A
#
# COMPACT_ATOMS: atom_id res chain seq x y z
N MET A 1 -13.71 -10.92 10.37
CA MET A 1 -12.94 -9.86 11.03
C MET A 1 -13.46 -8.53 10.53
N ASP A 2 -13.84 -7.64 11.42
CA ASP A 2 -14.31 -6.30 11.10
C ASP A 2 -13.14 -5.47 10.52
N GLN A 3 -13.09 -5.29 9.20
CA GLN A 3 -11.98 -4.63 8.46
C GLN A 3 -11.99 -3.09 8.57
N ARG A 4 -12.48 -2.52 9.68
CA ARG A 4 -12.55 -1.05 9.84
C ARG A 4 -11.23 -0.40 10.25
N PHE A 5 -10.23 -1.16 10.68
CA PHE A 5 -8.93 -0.63 11.12
C PHE A 5 -7.77 -1.44 10.57
N LEU A 6 -6.87 -0.77 9.86
CA LEU A 6 -5.59 -1.35 9.48
C LEU A 6 -4.67 -1.36 10.71
N ASN A 7 -4.28 -2.56 11.12
CA ASN A 7 -3.23 -2.74 12.12
C ASN A 7 -2.10 -3.58 11.51
N SER A 8 -1.05 -3.76 12.28
CA SER A 8 0.15 -4.44 11.82
C SER A 8 -0.07 -5.92 11.46
N GLN A 9 -1.04 -6.61 12.05
CA GLN A 9 -1.38 -8.00 11.73
C GLN A 9 -2.20 -8.08 10.44
N VAL A 10 -3.17 -7.20 10.26
CA VAL A 10 -3.95 -7.12 9.01
C VAL A 10 -3.02 -6.80 7.84
N PHE A 11 -2.07 -5.87 8.04
CA PHE A 11 -1.09 -5.52 7.02
C PHE A 11 -0.15 -6.70 6.68
N LEU A 12 0.30 -7.46 7.68
CA LEU A 12 1.09 -8.68 7.46
C LEU A 12 0.32 -9.70 6.62
N LEU A 13 -0.93 -10.01 6.98
CA LEU A 13 -1.77 -10.96 6.24
C LEU A 13 -2.00 -10.48 4.81
N TRP A 14 -2.28 -9.19 4.61
CA TRP A 14 -2.44 -8.64 3.27
C TRP A 14 -1.15 -8.75 2.44
N ILE A 15 0.02 -8.43 3.01
CA ILE A 15 1.31 -8.60 2.33
C ILE A 15 1.47 -10.05 1.87
N THR A 16 1.24 -11.03 2.76
CA THR A 16 1.56 -12.43 2.50
C THR A 16 0.57 -13.13 1.62
N ASP A 17 -0.71 -12.87 1.85
CA ASP A 17 -1.79 -13.66 1.28
C ASP A 17 -2.33 -13.01 0.00
N ASP A 18 -2.12 -11.69 -0.18
CA ASP A 18 -2.66 -10.94 -1.32
C ASP A 18 -1.58 -10.28 -2.18
N LEU A 19 -0.67 -9.49 -1.59
CA LEU A 19 0.29 -8.70 -2.38
C LEU A 19 1.37 -9.58 -3.01
N LEU A 20 2.16 -10.29 -2.19
CA LEU A 20 3.32 -11.05 -2.65
C LEU A 20 3.01 -12.04 -3.79
N PRO A 21 1.91 -12.82 -3.75
CA PRO A 21 1.56 -13.73 -4.85
C PRO A 21 1.27 -13.06 -6.19
N LYS A 22 0.95 -11.76 -6.19
CA LYS A 22 0.60 -10.99 -7.40
C LYS A 22 1.77 -10.20 -7.98
N LEU A 23 2.90 -10.13 -7.27
CA LEU A 23 4.05 -9.37 -7.72
C LEU A 23 4.79 -10.13 -8.84
N PRO A 24 5.31 -9.41 -9.85
CA PRO A 24 6.32 -9.96 -10.74
C PRO A 24 7.56 -10.47 -9.97
N ALA A 25 8.33 -11.36 -10.58
CA ALA A 25 9.59 -11.80 -9.98
C ALA A 25 10.57 -10.62 -9.83
N ASN A 26 11.34 -10.61 -8.72
CA ASN A 26 12.48 -9.69 -8.50
C ASN A 26 12.13 -8.18 -8.47
N CYS A 27 10.92 -7.82 -8.05
CA CYS A 27 10.54 -6.41 -7.84
C CYS A 27 11.30 -5.71 -6.70
N VAL A 28 11.31 -4.37 -6.77
CA VAL A 28 11.56 -3.50 -5.63
C VAL A 28 10.22 -3.03 -5.05
N LEU A 29 9.98 -3.33 -3.78
CA LEU A 29 8.89 -2.73 -2.99
C LEU A 29 9.41 -1.46 -2.33
N VAL A 30 8.74 -0.34 -2.59
CA VAL A 30 9.03 0.96 -1.97
C VAL A 30 7.90 1.29 -1.01
N MET A 31 8.20 1.47 0.28
CA MET A 31 7.22 1.82 1.31
C MET A 31 7.55 3.15 1.98
N ASP A 32 6.52 3.83 2.52
CA ASP A 32 6.75 4.96 3.42
C ASP A 32 7.25 4.48 4.82
N ASN A 33 7.40 5.42 5.76
CA ASN A 33 7.93 5.12 7.08
C ASN A 33 6.87 4.85 8.16
N ALA A 34 5.65 4.43 7.80
CA ALA A 34 4.66 4.01 8.79
C ALA A 34 5.24 2.90 9.71
N THR A 35 5.00 2.99 11.02
CA THR A 35 5.67 2.14 12.01
C THR A 35 5.47 0.65 11.76
N PHE A 36 4.29 0.24 11.28
CA PHE A 36 3.99 -1.16 10.99
C PHE A 36 4.66 -1.68 9.71
N HIS A 37 5.13 -0.82 8.79
CA HIS A 37 5.94 -1.23 7.63
C HIS A 37 7.36 -1.68 8.02
N LYS A 38 7.82 -1.32 9.22
CA LYS A 38 9.17 -1.62 9.73
C LYS A 38 9.22 -2.90 10.57
N ARG A 39 8.11 -3.64 10.66
CA ARG A 39 8.10 -4.94 11.35
C ARG A 39 9.06 -5.93 10.67
N GLN A 40 9.87 -6.59 11.49
CA GLN A 40 10.92 -7.50 11.03
C GLN A 40 10.37 -8.70 10.25
N ASP A 41 9.22 -9.26 10.67
CA ASP A 41 8.61 -10.40 10.00
C ASP A 41 8.10 -10.07 8.59
N ILE A 42 7.58 -8.86 8.38
CA ILE A 42 7.20 -8.36 7.05
C ILE A 42 8.44 -8.23 6.15
N GLN A 43 9.50 -7.60 6.67
CA GLN A 43 10.76 -7.43 5.92
C GLN A 43 11.37 -8.78 5.52
N GLN A 44 11.35 -9.76 6.44
CA GLN A 44 11.86 -11.10 6.18
C GLN A 44 11.06 -11.82 5.09
N LYS A 45 9.72 -11.73 5.11
CA LYS A 45 8.87 -12.38 4.10
C LYS A 45 9.04 -11.77 2.71
N ILE A 46 9.20 -10.45 2.61
CA ILE A 46 9.45 -9.77 1.33
C ILE A 46 10.82 -10.20 0.75
N LYS A 47 11.87 -10.25 1.60
CA LYS A 47 13.19 -10.71 1.15
C LYS A 47 13.21 -12.19 0.77
N ALA A 48 12.53 -13.04 1.55
CA ALA A 48 12.45 -14.48 1.29
C ALA A 48 11.68 -14.83 0.01
N SER A 49 10.80 -13.94 -0.46
CA SER A 49 10.13 -14.06 -1.77
C SER A 49 10.97 -13.55 -2.95
N GLY A 50 12.22 -13.13 -2.69
CA GLY A 50 13.15 -12.69 -3.73
C GLY A 50 12.99 -11.22 -4.14
N HIS A 51 12.25 -10.43 -3.36
CA HIS A 51 12.08 -8.99 -3.62
C HIS A 51 13.03 -8.14 -2.81
N ILE A 52 13.31 -6.94 -3.33
CA ILE A 52 14.06 -5.90 -2.63
C ILE A 52 13.05 -5.02 -1.89
N LEU A 53 13.40 -4.59 -0.68
CA LEU A 53 12.60 -3.68 0.10
C LEU A 53 13.36 -2.39 0.37
N GLU A 54 12.81 -1.29 -0.12
CA GLU A 54 13.31 0.07 0.08
C GLU A 54 12.28 0.93 0.80
N TYR A 55 12.76 2.01 1.41
CA TYR A 55 11.93 2.98 2.09
C TYR A 55 12.18 4.38 1.56
N LEU A 56 11.12 5.16 1.43
CA LEU A 56 11.24 6.57 1.09
C LEU A 56 11.98 7.34 2.20
N PRO A 57 12.68 8.44 1.88
CA PRO A 57 13.19 9.36 2.88
C PRO A 57 12.07 9.91 3.77
N PRO A 58 12.35 10.22 5.05
CA PRO A 58 11.36 10.83 5.94
C PRO A 58 10.79 12.13 5.37
N TYR A 59 9.47 12.30 5.49
CA TYR A 59 8.74 13.50 5.05
C TYR A 59 8.88 13.84 3.55
N SER A 60 9.06 12.83 2.69
CA SER A 60 9.14 12.99 1.22
C SER A 60 7.90 12.44 0.50
N PRO A 61 6.69 13.00 0.72
CA PRO A 61 5.48 12.56 0.02
C PRO A 61 5.53 12.86 -1.48
N ASP A 62 6.34 13.83 -1.90
CA ASP A 62 6.64 14.16 -3.29
C ASP A 62 7.31 13.01 -4.05
N LEU A 63 8.05 12.14 -3.35
CA LEU A 63 8.66 10.94 -3.91
C LEU A 63 7.73 9.73 -3.93
N ASN A 64 6.48 9.88 -3.49
CA ASN A 64 5.50 8.79 -3.45
C ASN A 64 4.42 8.97 -4.54
N PRO A 65 4.53 8.28 -5.70
CA PRO A 65 3.60 8.46 -6.81
C PRO A 65 2.12 8.24 -6.44
N ILE A 66 1.84 7.40 -5.43
CA ILE A 66 0.47 7.11 -4.98
C ILE A 66 -0.25 8.36 -4.46
N GLU A 67 0.49 9.38 -3.98
CA GLU A 67 -0.09 10.64 -3.49
C GLU A 67 -0.84 11.39 -4.60
N HIS A 68 -0.33 11.34 -5.84
CA HIS A 68 -1.02 11.91 -6.99
C HIS A 68 -2.33 11.18 -7.30
N TYR A 69 -2.33 9.84 -7.21
CA TYR A 69 -3.54 9.04 -7.38
C TYR A 69 -4.57 9.34 -6.29
N TRP A 70 -4.14 9.48 -5.03
CA TRP A 70 -5.03 9.87 -3.93
C TRP A 70 -5.61 11.27 -4.11
N SER A 71 -4.81 12.23 -4.58
CA SER A 71 -5.28 13.58 -4.90
C SER A 71 -6.37 13.54 -5.98
N LYS A 72 -6.14 12.79 -7.07
CA LYS A 72 -7.12 12.58 -8.15
C LYS A 72 -8.41 11.93 -7.62
N ALA A 73 -8.29 10.86 -6.85
CA ALA A 73 -9.43 10.14 -6.28
C ALA A 73 -10.26 11.05 -5.36
N LYS A 74 -9.61 11.84 -4.50
CA LYS A 74 -10.28 12.82 -3.62
C LYS A 74 -11.00 13.90 -4.43
N ALA A 75 -10.39 14.41 -5.50
CA ALA A 75 -11.02 15.40 -6.37
C ALA A 75 -12.28 14.87 -7.07
N ILE A 76 -12.22 13.65 -7.60
CA ILE A 76 -13.36 12.98 -8.24
C ILE A 76 -14.49 12.74 -7.23
N ARG A 77 -14.15 12.22 -6.06
CA ARG A 77 -15.13 12.01 -4.99
C ARG A 77 -15.80 13.31 -4.55
N LYS A 78 -15.02 14.40 -4.42
CA LYS A 78 -15.56 15.73 -4.08
C LYS A 78 -16.51 16.26 -5.15
N LYS A 79 -16.21 16.02 -6.43
CA LYS A 79 -17.03 16.46 -7.56
C LYS A 79 -18.32 15.65 -7.69
N ASN A 80 -18.25 14.33 -7.52
CA ASN A 80 -19.34 13.42 -7.82
C ASN A 80 -20.16 12.99 -6.59
N HIS A 81 -19.69 13.33 -5.37
CA HIS A 81 -20.31 12.95 -4.09
C HIS A 81 -20.58 11.43 -3.96
N CYS A 82 -19.72 10.60 -4.55
CA CYS A 82 -19.88 9.16 -4.58
C CYS A 82 -19.33 8.44 -3.34
N THR A 83 -19.75 7.18 -3.15
CA THR A 83 -19.18 6.28 -2.14
C THR A 83 -17.75 5.87 -2.50
N VAL A 84 -17.02 5.29 -1.54
CA VAL A 84 -15.67 4.75 -1.78
C VAL A 84 -15.74 3.60 -2.78
N ASP A 85 -16.70 2.69 -2.64
CA ASP A 85 -16.87 1.56 -3.57
C ASP A 85 -17.15 2.05 -4.99
N ALA A 86 -18.04 3.03 -5.16
CA ALA A 86 -18.33 3.61 -6.46
C ALA A 86 -17.12 4.34 -7.07
N LEU A 87 -16.26 4.93 -6.23
CA LEU A 87 -15.04 5.61 -6.66
C LEU A 87 -14.02 4.64 -7.29
N PHE A 88 -13.93 3.41 -6.77
CA PHE A 88 -12.97 2.40 -7.23
C PHE A 88 -13.58 1.30 -8.11
N ALA A 89 -14.89 1.30 -8.33
CA ALA A 89 -15.57 0.35 -9.24
C ALA A 89 -15.31 0.62 -10.72
N CYS A 90 -15.08 1.88 -11.09
CA CYS A 90 -14.56 2.24 -12.41
C CYS A 90 -13.06 2.48 -12.24
N ASN A 91 -12.20 1.63 -12.81
CA ASN A 91 -10.74 1.79 -12.74
C ASN A 91 -10.35 3.27 -12.92
N LEU A 92 -9.84 3.89 -11.85
CA LEU A 92 -9.38 5.28 -11.84
C LEU A 92 -8.15 5.49 -12.71
#